data_AF-A0A067SCS7-F1
#
_entry.id   AF-A0A067SCS7-F1
#
_cell.length_a   1.000
_cell.length_b   1.000
_cell.length_c   1.000
_cell.angle_alpha   90.00
_cell.angle_beta   90.00
_cell.angle_gamma   90.00
#
_symmetry.space_group_name_H-M   'P 1'
#
loop_
_entity.id
_entity.type
_entity.pdbx_description
1 polymer ?
#
loop_
_entity_poly.entity_id
_entity_poly.type
_entity_poly.pdbx_seq_one_letter_code
_entity_poly.pdbx_strand_id
1 'polypeptide(L)'
;MWPRKWSSIKSLYFFLRYFPLMAQLPLLLVGSELSPHFHFSHRACYGWQIYQGIVAASVTLSIDIILMLRVHALYHGQRPVRVTVVFFFILEVIGMAVGLGLTLPGVQFDDICAVSYVPRFLAIYGLALMLFQTVLFALTMHKFVQGVKDDWGEFPITKLLIRDGTWAFFLLFFVYVSQLSLYALPNDYSAEVLYSWILSLSSFCGYRILFNLRRLSGGITNPEGSDLAPRPIRWFRPSSWVR
;
A
#
# COMPACT_ATOMS: atom_id res chain seq x y z
N MET A 1 4.00 15.21 17.82
CA MET A 1 3.06 14.13 17.41
C MET A 1 1.83 14.03 18.33
N TRP A 2 1.90 14.56 19.57
CA TRP A 2 0.81 14.64 20.55
C TRP A 2 0.52 16.14 20.82
N PRO A 3 -0.59 16.71 20.27
CA PRO A 3 -1.86 16.75 21.01
C PRO A 3 -3.15 16.80 20.14
N ARG A 4 -3.08 16.50 18.84
CA ARG A 4 -4.20 16.74 17.90
C ARG A 4 -5.31 15.68 18.02
N LYS A 5 -6.59 16.05 17.80
CA LYS A 5 -7.76 15.15 17.81
C LYS A 5 -7.52 13.87 16.96
N TRP A 6 -8.10 12.75 17.39
CA TRP A 6 -8.08 11.49 16.62
C TRP A 6 -8.69 11.74 15.24
N SER A 7 -7.97 11.34 14.19
CA SER A 7 -8.36 11.49 12.78
C SER A 7 -8.05 10.17 12.09
N SER A 8 -8.81 9.79 11.06
CA SER A 8 -8.66 8.52 10.34
C SER A 8 -7.21 8.25 9.91
N ILE A 9 -6.45 9.31 9.59
CA ILE A 9 -5.03 9.23 9.22
C ILE A 9 -4.14 8.77 10.40
N LYS A 10 -4.47 9.14 11.65
CA LYS A 10 -3.75 8.63 12.83
C LYS A 10 -3.99 7.13 13.00
N SER A 11 -5.23 6.68 12.88
CA SER A 11 -5.57 5.26 12.99
C SER A 11 -4.81 4.44 11.94
N LEU A 12 -4.83 4.90 10.68
CA LEU A 12 -4.13 4.25 9.57
C LEU A 12 -2.61 4.17 9.78
N TYR A 13 -2.02 5.20 10.41
CA TYR A 13 -0.60 5.20 10.77
C TYR A 13 -0.27 4.13 11.82
N PHE A 14 -1.08 4.02 12.89
CA PHE A 14 -0.89 2.98 13.89
C PHE A 14 -1.10 1.60 13.29
N PHE A 15 -2.12 1.44 12.45
CA PHE A 15 -2.40 0.18 11.77
C PHE A 15 -1.20 -0.29 10.93
N LEU A 16 -0.75 0.50 9.95
CA LEU A 16 0.37 0.10 9.07
C LEU A 16 1.70 -0.10 9.82
N ARG A 17 1.89 0.56 10.96
CA ARG A 17 3.11 0.43 11.75
C ARG A 17 3.11 -0.82 12.64
N TYR A 18 2.02 -1.09 13.35
CA TYR A 18 2.01 -2.13 14.37
C TYR A 18 1.37 -3.43 13.88
N PHE A 19 0.36 -3.36 13.02
CA PHE A 19 -0.37 -4.54 12.59
C PHE A 19 0.51 -5.54 11.79
N PRO A 20 1.30 -5.13 10.76
CA PRO A 20 2.15 -6.08 10.05
C PRO A 20 3.19 -6.74 10.95
N LEU A 21 3.79 -5.98 11.89
CA LEU A 21 4.80 -6.50 12.82
C LEU A 21 4.20 -7.54 13.77
N MET A 22 3.01 -7.28 14.30
CA MET A 22 2.32 -8.25 15.16
C MET A 22 1.87 -9.47 14.37
N ALA A 23 1.44 -9.29 13.12
CA ALA A 23 1.00 -10.39 12.27
C ALA A 23 2.16 -11.26 11.75
N GLN A 24 3.38 -10.75 11.76
CA GLN A 24 4.58 -11.49 11.36
C GLN A 24 5.11 -12.41 12.47
N LEU A 25 4.74 -12.19 13.74
CA LEU A 25 5.15 -13.02 14.88
C LEU A 25 4.67 -14.48 14.75
N PRO A 26 3.38 -14.77 14.48
CA PRO A 26 2.93 -16.13 14.22
C PRO A 26 3.66 -16.76 13.03
N LEU A 27 3.98 -15.97 12.00
CA LEU A 27 4.63 -16.45 10.79
C LEU A 27 6.02 -17.01 11.08
N LEU A 28 6.78 -16.34 11.95
CA LEU A 28 8.09 -16.79 12.41
C LEU A 28 8.01 -18.06 13.26
N LEU A 29 6.96 -18.21 14.06
CA LEU A 29 6.77 -19.41 14.89
C LEU A 29 6.44 -20.63 14.04
N VAL A 30 5.54 -20.49 13.06
CA VAL A 30 5.14 -21.57 12.15
C VAL A 30 6.24 -21.90 11.14
N GLY A 31 7.00 -20.90 10.68
CA GLY A 31 8.14 -21.09 9.76
C GLY A 31 9.44 -21.57 10.42
N SER A 32 9.46 -21.79 11.74
CA SER A 32 10.63 -22.30 12.45
C SER A 32 10.68 -23.84 12.47
N GLU A 33 11.86 -24.40 12.73
CA GLU A 33 12.15 -25.84 12.86
C GLU A 33 11.27 -26.61 13.88
N LEU A 34 10.38 -25.93 14.62
CA LEU A 34 9.37 -26.56 15.48
C LEU A 34 8.20 -27.16 14.70
N SER A 35 7.96 -26.72 13.45
CA SER A 35 6.85 -27.17 12.61
C SER A 35 6.80 -28.70 12.39
N PRO A 36 7.91 -29.40 12.02
CA PRO A 36 7.86 -30.84 11.78
C PRO A 36 7.59 -31.71 13.03
N HIS A 37 7.60 -31.15 14.23
CA HIS A 37 7.26 -31.89 15.46
C HIS A 37 5.78 -31.81 15.85
N PHE A 38 5.00 -30.93 15.21
CA PHE A 38 3.55 -30.86 15.39
C PHE A 38 2.87 -31.44 14.15
N HIS A 39 2.20 -32.59 14.29
CA HIS A 39 1.27 -33.07 13.27
C HIS A 39 0.12 -32.05 13.11
N PHE A 40 0.23 -31.16 12.13
CA PHE A 40 -0.83 -30.19 11.84
C PHE A 40 -2.02 -30.91 11.20
N SER A 41 -3.20 -30.76 11.82
CA SER A 41 -4.45 -31.20 11.19
C SER A 41 -4.76 -30.32 9.98
N HIS A 42 -5.35 -30.90 8.94
CA HIS A 42 -5.81 -30.17 7.74
C HIS A 42 -6.65 -28.92 8.06
N ARG A 43 -7.43 -28.96 9.15
CA ARG A 43 -8.22 -27.79 9.63
C ARG A 43 -7.35 -26.64 10.14
N ALA A 44 -6.19 -26.93 10.72
CA ALA A 44 -5.24 -25.93 11.20
C ALA A 44 -4.54 -25.22 10.02
N CYS A 45 -4.12 -25.98 9.00
CA CYS A 45 -3.57 -25.40 7.77
C CYS A 45 -4.59 -24.49 7.06
N TYR A 46 -5.85 -24.92 7.00
CA TYR A 46 -6.93 -24.12 6.43
C TYR A 46 -7.13 -22.78 7.17
N GLY A 47 -7.14 -22.81 8.51
CA GLY A 47 -7.22 -21.60 9.33
C GLY A 47 -6.00 -20.69 9.16
N TRP A 48 -4.81 -21.27 9.00
CA TRP A 48 -3.57 -20.54 8.76
C TRP A 48 -3.59 -19.77 7.44
N GLN A 49 -4.07 -20.39 6.36
CA GLN A 49 -4.17 -19.74 5.06
C GLN A 49 -5.16 -18.56 5.08
N ILE A 50 -6.31 -18.73 5.76
CA ILE A 50 -7.29 -17.64 5.95
C ILE A 50 -6.63 -16.48 6.70
N TYR A 51 -5.89 -16.78 7.77
CA TYR A 51 -5.19 -15.78 8.56
C TYR A 51 -4.21 -14.97 7.70
N GLN A 52 -3.34 -15.64 6.93
CA GLN A 52 -2.40 -14.98 6.02
C GLN A 52 -3.12 -14.14 4.95
N GLY A 53 -4.21 -14.64 4.38
CA GLY A 53 -5.01 -13.91 3.40
C GLY A 53 -5.61 -12.62 3.96
N ILE A 54 -6.22 -12.68 5.14
CA ILE A 54 -6.82 -11.52 5.82
C ILE A 54 -5.75 -10.48 6.17
N VAL A 55 -4.61 -10.92 6.70
CA VAL A 55 -3.49 -10.02 7.05
C VAL A 55 -3.00 -9.30 5.80
N ALA A 56 -2.71 -10.00 4.71
CA ALA A 56 -2.23 -9.38 3.48
C ALA A 56 -3.27 -8.44 2.85
N ALA A 57 -4.54 -8.84 2.80
CA ALA A 57 -5.62 -8.01 2.28
C ALA A 57 -5.73 -6.70 3.07
N SER A 58 -5.73 -6.77 4.39
CA SER A 58 -5.86 -5.57 5.24
C SER A 58 -4.70 -4.59 5.10
N VAL A 59 -3.46 -5.09 4.95
CA VAL A 59 -2.26 -4.26 4.73
C VAL A 59 -2.28 -3.63 3.34
N THR A 60 -2.64 -4.42 2.32
CA THR A 60 -2.72 -3.95 0.92
C THR A 60 -3.77 -2.86 0.78
N LEU A 61 -5.00 -3.10 1.25
CA LEU A 61 -6.09 -2.11 1.24
C LEU A 61 -5.71 -0.82 1.97
N SER A 62 -4.95 -0.92 3.05
CA SER A 62 -4.46 0.26 3.78
C SER A 62 -3.49 1.10 2.94
N ILE A 63 -2.63 0.47 2.14
CA ILE A 63 -1.74 1.15 1.20
C ILE A 63 -2.54 1.80 0.07
N ASP A 64 -3.50 1.08 -0.50
CA ASP A 64 -4.33 1.58 -1.61
C ASP A 64 -5.16 2.79 -1.19
N ILE A 65 -5.71 2.77 0.04
CA ILE A 65 -6.37 3.93 0.63
C ILE A 65 -5.42 5.13 0.68
N ILE A 66 -4.15 4.96 1.06
CA ILE A 66 -3.19 6.08 1.11
C ILE A 66 -2.88 6.61 -0.29
N LEU A 67 -2.67 5.71 -1.26
CA LEU A 67 -2.44 6.10 -2.65
C LEU A 67 -3.66 6.84 -3.23
N MET A 68 -4.86 6.34 -2.95
CA MET A 68 -6.10 7.00 -3.33
C MET A 68 -6.27 8.38 -2.68
N LEU A 69 -5.95 8.52 -1.39
CA LEU A 69 -5.96 9.82 -0.70
C LEU A 69 -4.98 10.81 -1.34
N ARG A 70 -3.81 10.34 -1.79
CA ARG A 70 -2.84 11.18 -2.52
C ARG A 70 -3.38 11.62 -3.88
N VAL A 71 -3.96 10.69 -4.66
CA VAL A 71 -4.60 11.01 -5.93
C VAL A 71 -5.72 12.03 -5.72
N HIS A 72 -6.57 11.81 -4.71
CA HIS A 72 -7.68 12.69 -4.39
C HIS A 72 -7.24 14.11 -4.02
N ALA A 73 -6.18 14.23 -3.21
CA ALA A 73 -5.61 15.53 -2.85
C ALA A 73 -5.00 16.26 -4.06
N LEU A 74 -4.38 15.52 -5.00
CA LEU A 74 -3.69 16.09 -6.16
C LEU A 74 -4.63 16.44 -7.32
N TYR A 75 -5.70 15.66 -7.51
CA TYR A 75 -6.70 15.85 -8.56
C TYR A 75 -7.93 16.65 -8.08
N HIS A 76 -7.73 17.60 -7.16
CA HIS A 76 -8.82 18.42 -6.63
C HIS A 76 -9.61 19.07 -7.78
N GLY A 77 -10.88 18.66 -7.96
CA GLY A 77 -11.77 19.17 -9.01
C GLY A 77 -12.06 18.22 -10.19
N GLN A 78 -11.24 17.18 -10.43
CA GLN A 78 -11.48 16.23 -11.54
C GLN A 78 -12.32 15.02 -11.08
N ARG A 79 -13.64 15.20 -11.06
CA ARG A 79 -14.62 14.14 -10.70
C ARG A 79 -14.44 12.81 -11.45
N PRO A 80 -14.17 12.75 -12.77
CA PRO A 80 -14.10 11.46 -13.47
C PRO A 80 -12.96 10.58 -12.93
N VAL A 81 -11.76 11.15 -12.72
CA VAL A 81 -10.61 10.40 -12.19
C VAL A 81 -10.92 9.77 -10.83
N ARG A 82 -11.60 10.54 -9.96
CA ARG A 82 -12.01 10.04 -8.64
C ARG A 82 -12.99 8.86 -8.76
N VAL A 83 -14.00 8.97 -9.62
CA VAL A 83 -15.00 7.91 -9.80
C VAL A 83 -14.34 6.65 -10.37
N THR A 84 -13.47 6.80 -11.37
CA THR A 84 -12.72 5.68 -11.96
C THR A 84 -11.86 4.97 -10.92
N VAL A 85 -11.09 5.72 -10.11
CA VAL A 85 -10.24 5.13 -9.06
C VAL A 85 -11.05 4.39 -8.00
N VAL A 86 -12.18 4.95 -7.55
CA VAL A 86 -13.06 4.29 -6.57
C VAL A 86 -13.69 3.03 -7.17
N PHE A 87 -14.10 3.07 -8.44
CA PHE A 87 -14.65 1.91 -9.13
C PHE A 87 -13.64 0.75 -9.19
N PHE A 88 -12.40 1.02 -9.60
CA PHE A 88 -11.35 0.01 -9.63
C PHE A 88 -11.02 -0.54 -8.23
N PHE A 89 -11.02 0.30 -7.20
CA PHE A 89 -10.82 -0.14 -5.82
C PHE A 89 -11.93 -1.08 -5.34
N ILE A 90 -13.19 -0.82 -5.70
CA ILE A 90 -14.30 -1.74 -5.38
C ILE A 90 -14.11 -3.09 -6.10
N LEU A 91 -13.71 -3.07 -7.37
CA LEU A 91 -13.39 -4.30 -8.12
C LEU A 91 -12.24 -5.09 -7.49
N GLU A 92 -11.21 -4.39 -7.02
CA GLU A 92 -10.10 -4.98 -6.29
C GLU A 92 -10.56 -5.68 -5.01
N VAL A 93 -11.37 -5.01 -4.18
CA VAL A 93 -11.93 -5.59 -2.93
C VAL A 93 -12.78 -6.81 -3.22
N ILE A 94 -13.65 -6.75 -4.23
CA ILE A 94 -14.48 -7.89 -4.65
C ILE A 94 -13.57 -9.04 -5.11
N GLY A 95 -12.55 -8.73 -5.90
CA GLY A 95 -11.58 -9.72 -6.34
C GLY A 95 -10.78 -10.33 -5.19
N MET A 96 -10.47 -9.59 -4.11
CA MET A 96 -9.79 -10.15 -2.93
C MET A 96 -10.71 -11.16 -2.26
N ALA A 97 -11.98 -10.80 -2.07
CA ALA A 97 -12.97 -11.65 -1.43
C ALA A 97 -13.25 -12.92 -2.25
N VAL A 98 -13.41 -12.78 -3.56
CA VAL A 98 -13.63 -13.91 -4.48
C VAL A 98 -12.37 -14.76 -4.61
N GLY A 99 -11.19 -14.16 -4.72
CA GLY A 99 -9.92 -14.86 -4.81
C GLY A 99 -9.66 -15.70 -3.55
N LEU A 100 -9.87 -15.13 -2.36
CA LEU A 100 -9.83 -15.87 -1.11
C LEU A 100 -10.91 -16.96 -1.10
N GLY A 101 -12.16 -16.65 -1.45
CA GLY A 101 -13.26 -17.62 -1.48
C GLY A 101 -13.04 -18.82 -2.43
N LEU A 102 -12.45 -18.59 -3.60
CA LEU A 102 -12.21 -19.63 -4.63
C LEU A 102 -10.93 -20.42 -4.39
N THR A 103 -9.93 -19.84 -3.72
CA THR A 103 -8.72 -20.58 -3.34
C THR A 103 -9.00 -21.57 -2.20
N LEU A 104 -9.91 -21.24 -1.28
CA LEU A 104 -10.24 -22.09 -0.12
C LEU A 104 -10.65 -23.54 -0.46
N PRO A 105 -11.52 -23.82 -1.46
CA PRO A 105 -11.93 -25.19 -1.78
C PRO A 105 -10.95 -25.96 -2.68
N GLY A 106 -9.98 -25.29 -3.31
CA GLY A 106 -9.14 -25.88 -4.38
C GLY A 106 -7.69 -26.16 -3.99
N VAL A 107 -7.25 -25.74 -2.80
CA VAL A 107 -5.86 -25.91 -2.37
C VAL A 107 -5.64 -27.31 -1.80
N GLN A 108 -4.70 -28.04 -2.39
CA GLN A 108 -4.11 -29.22 -1.77
C GLN A 108 -2.97 -28.74 -0.86
N PHE A 109 -2.96 -29.22 0.38
CA PHE A 109 -1.98 -28.86 1.40
C PHE A 109 -1.00 -30.02 1.57
N ASP A 110 0.30 -29.71 1.57
CA ASP A 110 1.33 -30.64 2.04
C ASP A 110 1.37 -30.74 3.57
N ASP A 111 2.10 -31.73 4.10
CA ASP A 111 2.24 -32.01 5.54
C ASP A 111 2.82 -30.83 6.37
N ILE A 112 3.42 -29.83 5.70
CA ILE A 112 3.95 -28.58 6.29
C ILE A 112 3.00 -27.38 6.12
N CYS A 113 1.73 -27.59 5.77
CA CYS A 113 0.75 -26.54 5.46
C CYS A 113 1.16 -25.58 4.32
N ALA A 114 2.14 -25.94 3.48
CA ALA A 114 2.53 -25.15 2.33
C ALA A 114 1.53 -25.33 1.17
N VAL A 115 1.27 -24.26 0.43
CA VAL A 115 0.39 -24.29 -0.76
C VAL A 115 1.15 -24.88 -1.95
N SER A 116 0.95 -26.18 -2.23
CA SER A 116 1.64 -26.90 -3.32
C SER A 116 1.08 -26.60 -4.71
N TYR A 117 -0.15 -26.10 -4.81
CA TYR A 117 -0.73 -25.69 -6.09
C TYR A 117 -1.57 -24.43 -5.95
N VAL A 118 -1.06 -23.34 -6.52
CA VAL A 118 -1.81 -22.10 -6.67
C VAL A 118 -2.54 -22.15 -8.03
N PRO A 119 -3.89 -22.12 -8.04
CA PRO A 119 -4.63 -22.05 -9.30
C PRO A 119 -4.28 -20.75 -10.04
N ARG A 120 -4.14 -20.82 -11.37
CA ARG A 120 -3.78 -19.68 -12.26
C ARG A 120 -4.65 -18.44 -12.05
N PHE A 121 -5.88 -18.61 -11.55
CA PHE A 121 -6.78 -17.52 -11.18
C PHE A 121 -6.17 -16.57 -10.12
N LEU A 122 -5.41 -17.08 -9.15
CA LEU A 122 -4.75 -16.23 -8.15
C LEU A 122 -3.62 -15.39 -8.78
N ALA A 123 -2.90 -15.94 -9.76
CA ALA A 123 -1.87 -15.20 -10.48
C ALA A 123 -2.47 -14.07 -11.34
N ILE A 124 -3.58 -14.35 -12.05
CA ILE A 124 -4.32 -13.33 -12.81
C ILE A 124 -4.82 -12.21 -11.87
N TYR A 125 -5.34 -12.62 -10.71
CA TYR A 125 -5.82 -11.68 -9.71
C TYR A 125 -4.68 -10.82 -9.11
N GLY A 126 -3.56 -11.44 -8.74
CA GLY A 126 -2.37 -10.74 -8.28
C GLY A 126 -1.83 -9.76 -9.31
N LEU A 127 -1.84 -10.12 -10.60
CA LEU A 127 -1.48 -9.21 -11.68
C LEU A 127 -2.44 -8.01 -11.78
N ALA A 128 -3.75 -8.23 -11.62
CA ALA A 128 -4.73 -7.15 -11.63
C ALA A 128 -4.52 -6.15 -10.49
N LEU A 129 -4.21 -6.65 -9.29
CA LEU A 129 -3.81 -5.82 -8.14
C LEU A 129 -2.60 -4.94 -8.47
N MET A 130 -1.54 -5.55 -8.99
CA MET A 130 -0.32 -4.82 -9.36
C MET A 130 -0.57 -3.76 -10.43
N LEU A 131 -1.42 -4.06 -11.42
CA LEU A 131 -1.80 -3.12 -12.46
C LEU A 131 -2.54 -1.92 -11.86
N PHE A 132 -3.49 -2.15 -10.96
CA PHE A 132 -4.21 -1.06 -10.29
C PHE A 132 -3.26 -0.15 -9.50
N GLN A 133 -2.37 -0.75 -8.70
CA GLN A 133 -1.39 0.00 -7.92
C GLN A 133 -0.45 0.82 -8.83
N THR A 134 -0.05 0.25 -9.97
CA THR A 134 0.77 0.92 -10.98
C THR A 134 0.01 2.09 -11.63
N VAL A 135 -1.28 1.93 -11.92
CA VAL A 135 -2.13 3.01 -12.46
C VAL A 135 -2.24 4.17 -11.46
N LEU A 136 -2.49 3.90 -10.18
CA LEU A 136 -2.54 4.94 -9.15
C LEU A 136 -1.21 5.70 -9.03
N PHE A 137 -0.10 4.96 -9.08
CA PHE A 137 1.23 5.55 -9.07
C PHE A 137 1.51 6.39 -10.33
N ALA A 138 1.14 5.89 -11.51
CA ALA A 138 1.29 6.61 -12.76
C ALA A 138 0.46 7.90 -12.79
N LEU A 139 -0.77 7.88 -12.29
CA LEU A 139 -1.62 9.06 -12.18
C LEU A 139 -1.01 10.11 -11.22
N THR A 140 -0.52 9.68 -10.05
CA THR A 140 0.16 10.59 -9.11
C THR A 140 1.43 11.18 -9.72
N MET A 141 2.23 10.38 -10.40
CA MET A 141 3.45 10.84 -11.07
C MET A 141 3.16 11.79 -12.23
N HIS A 142 2.17 11.47 -13.07
CA HIS A 142 1.79 12.30 -14.21
C HIS A 142 1.38 13.69 -13.76
N LYS A 143 0.48 13.80 -12.78
CA LYS A 143 0.07 15.11 -12.27
C LYS A 143 1.19 15.86 -11.59
N PHE A 144 2.10 15.16 -10.94
CA PHE A 144 3.26 15.82 -10.38
C PHE A 144 4.17 16.40 -11.46
N VAL A 145 4.49 15.63 -12.50
CA VAL A 145 5.30 16.11 -13.62
C VAL A 145 4.64 17.32 -14.29
N GLN A 146 3.31 17.30 -14.42
CA GLN A 146 2.54 18.46 -14.87
C GLN A 146 2.73 19.66 -13.92
N GLY A 147 2.57 19.48 -12.61
CA GLY A 147 2.78 20.54 -11.63
C GLY A 147 4.21 21.11 -11.64
N VAL A 148 5.24 20.27 -11.81
CA VAL A 148 6.63 20.72 -11.91
C VAL A 148 6.87 21.57 -13.16
N LYS A 149 6.22 21.23 -14.29
CA LYS A 149 6.28 22.02 -15.53
C LYS A 149 5.54 23.36 -15.38
N ASP A 150 4.44 23.38 -14.63
CA ASP A 150 3.64 24.57 -14.33
C ASP A 150 4.19 25.36 -13.12
N ASP A 151 5.50 25.29 -12.88
CA ASP A 151 6.26 26.05 -11.88
C ASP A 151 5.98 25.74 -10.39
N TRP A 152 5.47 24.55 -10.06
CA TRP A 152 5.48 24.04 -8.65
C TRP A 152 6.89 23.63 -8.18
N GLY A 153 7.90 23.77 -9.04
CA GLY A 153 9.27 23.34 -8.85
C GLY A 153 10.03 24.07 -7.73
N GLU A 154 9.53 25.22 -7.27
CA GLU A 154 10.13 25.98 -6.16
C GLU A 154 9.87 25.39 -4.77
N PHE A 155 8.94 24.45 -4.61
CA PHE A 155 8.63 23.86 -3.29
C PHE A 155 9.49 22.60 -3.01
N PRO A 156 10.56 22.68 -2.19
CA PRO A 156 11.46 21.56 -1.92
C PRO A 156 10.75 20.36 -1.25
N ILE A 157 9.63 20.61 -0.57
CA ILE A 157 8.86 19.59 0.16
C ILE A 157 8.20 18.59 -0.80
N THR A 158 7.68 19.05 -1.94
CA THR A 158 6.97 18.19 -2.90
C THR A 158 7.94 17.28 -3.66
N LYS A 159 9.15 17.78 -3.98
CA LYS A 159 10.24 16.97 -4.57
C LYS A 159 10.68 15.85 -3.62
N LEU A 160 10.79 16.15 -2.31
CA LEU A 160 11.16 15.16 -1.30
C LEU A 160 10.10 14.05 -1.17
N LEU A 161 8.82 14.42 -1.16
CA LEU A 161 7.70 13.48 -1.08
C LEU A 161 7.75 12.41 -2.18
N ILE A 162 8.15 12.83 -3.38
CA ILE A 162 8.09 11.98 -4.56
C ILE A 162 9.31 11.12 -4.69
N ARG A 163 10.50 11.66 -4.43
CA ARG A 163 11.70 10.81 -4.35
C ARG A 163 11.48 9.67 -3.34
N ASP A 164 10.96 9.99 -2.16
CA ASP A 164 10.69 9.01 -1.10
C ASP A 164 9.56 8.04 -1.51
N GLY A 165 8.50 8.54 -2.17
CA GLY A 165 7.37 7.74 -2.63
C GLY A 165 7.70 6.82 -3.81
N THR A 166 8.55 7.26 -4.73
CA THR A 166 8.98 6.52 -5.92
C THR A 166 9.88 5.35 -5.53
N TRP A 167 10.85 5.56 -4.63
CA TRP A 167 11.68 4.46 -4.14
C TRP A 167 10.85 3.40 -3.42
N ALA A 168 9.92 3.82 -2.58
CA ALA A 168 8.99 2.92 -1.90
C ALA A 168 8.11 2.12 -2.87
N PHE A 169 7.59 2.76 -3.93
CA PHE A 169 6.81 2.08 -4.96
C PHE A 169 7.63 1.01 -5.70
N PHE A 170 8.85 1.35 -6.14
CA PHE A 170 9.70 0.38 -6.84
C PHE A 170 10.03 -0.82 -5.95
N LEU A 171 10.34 -0.60 -4.67
CA LEU A 171 10.59 -1.71 -3.75
C LEU A 171 9.39 -2.64 -3.62
N LEU A 172 8.19 -2.10 -3.40
CA LEU A 172 6.98 -2.91 -3.31
C LEU A 172 6.72 -3.63 -4.63
N PHE A 173 6.82 -2.93 -5.76
CA PHE A 173 6.63 -3.50 -7.09
C PHE A 173 7.55 -4.69 -7.35
N PHE A 174 8.86 -4.55 -7.11
CA PHE A 174 9.81 -5.64 -7.31
C PHE A 174 9.52 -6.84 -6.42
N VAL A 175 9.15 -6.63 -5.16
CA VAL A 175 8.82 -7.74 -4.27
C VAL A 175 7.52 -8.43 -4.70
N TYR A 176 6.50 -7.70 -5.14
CA TYR A 176 5.27 -8.30 -5.69
C TYR A 176 5.53 -9.07 -7.00
N VAL A 177 6.35 -8.55 -7.91
CA VAL A 177 6.75 -9.27 -9.14
C VAL A 177 7.53 -10.53 -8.78
N SER A 178 8.46 -10.44 -7.83
CA SER A 178 9.24 -11.59 -7.36
C SER A 178 8.33 -12.66 -6.76
N GLN A 179 7.35 -12.25 -5.96
CA GLN A 179 6.33 -13.14 -5.38
C GLN A 179 5.50 -13.83 -6.46
N LEU A 180 5.03 -13.09 -7.47
CA LEU A 180 4.28 -13.66 -8.59
C LEU A 180 5.14 -14.62 -9.43
N SER A 181 6.42 -14.29 -9.60
CA SER A 181 7.38 -15.13 -10.33
C SER A 181 7.64 -16.44 -9.59
N LEU A 182 7.78 -16.40 -8.25
CA LEU A 182 7.90 -17.62 -7.45
C LEU A 182 6.65 -18.50 -7.54
N TYR A 183 5.45 -17.91 -7.57
CA TYR A 183 4.22 -18.67 -7.79
C TYR A 183 4.09 -19.26 -9.20
N ALA A 184 4.80 -18.71 -10.19
CA ALA A 184 4.83 -19.25 -11.55
C ALA A 184 5.83 -20.39 -11.73
N LEU A 185 6.79 -20.54 -10.81
CA LEU A 185 7.77 -21.62 -10.83
C LEU A 185 7.19 -22.86 -10.12
N PRO A 186 7.39 -24.08 -10.65
CA PRO A 186 6.89 -25.32 -10.06
C PRO A 186 7.68 -25.79 -8.82
N ASN A 187 8.40 -24.90 -8.13
CA ASN A 187 9.19 -25.24 -6.95
C ASN A 187 8.45 -24.85 -5.66
N ASP A 188 8.08 -25.85 -4.87
CA ASP A 188 7.12 -25.73 -3.77
C ASP A 188 7.65 -25.00 -2.52
N TYR A 189 8.97 -24.90 -2.35
CA TYR A 189 9.55 -24.54 -1.04
C TYR A 189 9.75 -23.04 -0.78
N SER A 190 9.67 -22.19 -1.80
CA SER A 190 10.04 -20.75 -1.70
C SER A 190 8.88 -19.77 -1.73
N ALA A 191 7.66 -20.23 -1.98
CA ALA A 191 6.52 -19.36 -2.27
C ALA A 191 6.14 -18.44 -1.10
N GLU A 192 6.35 -18.86 0.16
CA GLU A 192 5.94 -18.09 1.34
C GLU A 192 7.02 -17.16 1.90
N VAL A 193 8.29 -17.33 1.52
CA VAL A 193 9.41 -16.53 2.08
C VAL A 193 9.22 -15.04 1.77
N LEU A 194 8.75 -14.73 0.56
CA LEU A 194 8.55 -13.35 0.12
C LEU A 194 7.34 -12.67 0.78
N TYR A 195 6.42 -13.41 1.39
CA TYR A 195 5.28 -12.85 2.11
C TYR A 195 5.72 -12.00 3.30
N SER A 196 6.69 -12.49 4.09
CA SER A 196 7.29 -11.74 5.20
C SER A 196 7.92 -10.44 4.73
N TRP A 197 8.59 -10.46 3.57
CA TRP A 197 9.18 -9.28 2.96
C TRP A 197 8.12 -8.27 2.52
N ILE A 198 7.01 -8.72 1.93
CA ILE A 198 5.89 -7.86 1.55
C ILE A 198 5.36 -7.13 2.79
N LEU A 199 5.11 -7.83 3.90
CA LEU A 199 4.58 -7.21 5.13
C LEU A 199 5.56 -6.18 5.71
N SER A 200 6.84 -6.53 5.80
CA SER A 200 7.88 -5.64 6.34
C SER A 200 8.07 -4.39 5.48
N LEU A 201 8.17 -4.54 4.16
CA LEU A 201 8.31 -3.41 3.23
C LEU A 201 7.05 -2.56 3.17
N SER A 202 5.87 -3.19 3.22
CA SER A 202 4.57 -2.49 3.27
C SER A 202 4.45 -1.63 4.52
N SER A 203 4.88 -2.15 5.67
CA SER A 203 4.94 -1.35 6.90
C SER A 203 5.90 -0.18 6.74
N PHE A 204 7.13 -0.43 6.27
CA PHE A 204 8.16 0.58 6.11
C PHE A 204 7.74 1.71 5.16
N CYS A 205 7.30 1.32 3.96
CA CYS A 205 6.89 2.23 2.91
C CYS A 205 5.62 2.97 3.30
N GLY A 206 4.62 2.27 3.84
CA GLY A 206 3.33 2.82 4.22
C GLY A 206 3.45 3.95 5.24
N TYR A 207 4.24 3.77 6.31
CA TYR A 207 4.40 4.82 7.32
C TYR A 207 5.17 6.04 6.77
N ARG A 208 6.21 5.84 5.94
CA ARG A 208 7.00 6.93 5.33
C ARG A 208 6.12 7.79 4.42
N ILE A 209 5.37 7.12 3.55
CA ILE A 209 4.43 7.71 2.61
C ILE A 209 3.38 8.56 3.36
N LEU A 210 2.79 7.98 4.42
CA LEU A 210 1.75 8.64 5.21
C LEU A 210 2.29 9.82 6.00
N PHE A 211 3.47 9.68 6.61
CA PHE A 211 4.11 10.74 7.38
C PHE A 211 4.43 11.96 6.53
N ASN A 212 5.01 11.75 5.34
CA ASN A 212 5.32 12.83 4.41
C ASN A 212 4.04 13.53 3.91
N LEU A 213 2.97 12.78 3.66
CA LEU A 213 1.66 13.34 3.30
C LEU A 213 1.08 14.24 4.41
N ARG A 214 1.22 13.84 5.68
CA ARG A 214 0.76 14.66 6.81
C ARG A 214 1.55 15.95 6.99
N ARG A 215 2.87 15.93 6.77
CA ARG A 215 3.69 17.14 6.82
C ARG A 215 3.20 18.19 5.83
N LEU A 216 2.82 17.76 4.62
CA LEU A 216 2.24 18.63 3.60
C LEU A 216 0.89 19.20 4.05
N SER A 217 -0.04 18.35 4.48
CA SER A 217 -1.36 18.80 4.97
C SER A 217 -1.27 19.72 6.20
N GLY A 218 -0.30 19.48 7.09
CA GLY A 218 -0.02 20.30 8.25
C GLY A 218 0.55 21.68 7.89
N GLY A 219 1.44 21.75 6.90
CA GLY A 219 1.94 23.02 6.37
C GLY A 219 0.86 23.86 5.68
N ILE A 220 -0.13 23.22 5.07
CA ILE A 220 -1.27 23.90 4.43
C ILE A 220 -2.27 24.44 5.47
N THR A 221 -2.42 23.77 6.62
CA THR A 221 -3.46 24.10 7.62
C THR A 221 -3.01 25.04 8.73
N ASN A 222 -1.73 25.39 8.83
CA ASN A 222 -1.23 26.25 9.90
C ASN A 222 -0.24 27.31 9.35
N PRO A 223 -0.74 28.39 8.72
CA PRO A 223 0.11 29.49 8.27
C PRO A 223 0.62 30.40 9.41
N GLU A 224 0.09 30.28 10.64
CA GLU A 224 0.37 31.22 11.76
C GLU A 224 1.32 30.69 12.85
N GLY A 225 1.96 29.53 12.67
CA GLY A 225 2.82 28.92 13.71
C GLY A 225 4.33 28.94 13.45
N SER A 226 4.79 29.58 12.39
CA SER A 226 6.20 29.56 11.96
C SER A 226 6.86 30.93 12.07
N ASP A 227 7.07 31.40 13.31
CA ASP A 227 7.89 32.60 13.59
C ASP A 227 9.41 32.32 13.69
N LEU A 228 9.89 31.16 13.22
CA LEU A 228 11.33 30.87 13.09
C LEU A 228 11.66 30.13 11.78
N ALA A 229 11.17 30.62 10.65
CA ALA A 229 11.74 30.37 9.31
C ALA A 229 11.28 31.46 8.32
N PRO A 230 12.12 31.92 7.38
CA PRO A 230 11.94 33.20 6.72
C PRO A 230 10.75 33.24 5.74
N ARG A 231 9.74 34.01 6.15
CA ARG A 231 8.82 34.89 5.40
C ARG A 231 7.86 34.31 4.33
N PRO A 232 6.69 34.95 4.18
CA PRO A 232 5.44 34.25 3.94
C PRO A 232 4.98 34.22 2.48
N ILE A 233 4.18 33.19 2.23
CA ILE A 233 3.25 32.95 1.13
C ILE A 233 2.53 34.26 0.73
N ARG A 234 2.69 34.68 -0.53
CA ARG A 234 1.91 35.78 -1.13
C ARG A 234 1.22 35.27 -2.40
N TRP A 235 0.17 34.48 -2.24
CA TRP A 235 -0.76 34.15 -3.34
C TRP A 235 -2.04 34.97 -3.17
N PHE A 236 -2.06 36.15 -3.81
CA PHE A 236 -3.23 36.81 -4.42
C PHE A 236 -2.77 38.24 -4.79
N ARG A 237 -2.29 38.43 -6.02
CA ARG A 237 -2.40 39.72 -6.69
C ARG A 237 -3.22 39.45 -7.95
N PRO A 238 -4.50 39.86 -8.01
CA PRO A 238 -5.17 39.94 -9.30
C PRO A 238 -4.42 41.01 -10.08
N SER A 239 -3.75 40.62 -11.16
CA SER A 239 -3.22 41.57 -12.12
C SER A 239 -4.40 42.32 -12.74
N SER A 240 -4.45 43.61 -12.43
CA SER A 240 -5.11 44.66 -13.21
C SER A 240 -4.91 44.47 -14.72
N TRP A 241 -6.01 44.38 -15.47
CA TRP A 241 -6.16 44.99 -16.79
C TRP A 241 -7.03 46.24 -16.52
N VAL A 242 -6.47 47.44 -16.39
CA VAL A 242 -5.99 48.37 -17.45
C VAL A 242 -7.04 48.64 -18.52
N ARG A 243 -7.63 49.84 -18.36
CA ARG A 243 -8.38 50.72 -19.27
C ARG A 243 -9.78 50.30 -19.70
#